data_AF-A0A7K9E298-F1
#
_entry.id   AF-A0A7K9E298-F1
#
_cell.length_a   1.000
_cell.length_b   1.000
_cell.length_c   1.000
_cell.angle_alpha   90.00
_cell.angle_beta   90.00
_cell.angle_gamma   90.00
#
_symmetry.space_group_name_H-M   'P 1'
#
loop_
_entity.id
_entity.type
_entity.pdbx_description
1 polymer ?
#
loop_
_entity_poly.entity_id
_entity_poly.type
_entity_poly.pdbx_seq_one_letter_code
_entity_poly.pdbx_strand_id
1 'polypeptide(L)'
;APKDAIAFQVQGTQGVKLYVVHETQSVKLPSSMSRWPLAAGTEVLLTMDTLSKDVGDEKVRISYFGEASGVPMGRAMLYLTCVEVSLDADTSRSGAVSRTLLDKGTWTWGPDGHGAILLVNCDRDNPKAKTPDNCDTAIRSYSDLKDMSQMVLRTRGPRTIFTGHRLVLHVDYGDADKVGVFYGGNSVTLEEYKHVLGGSKLDYTVKPGRHQDESVFYVEGLAFPDVGFSGLVAFHVTLLESPDKGLLETPIFTDTVVFRVAPWIMTPNTAAPLEVFVCSVLDNEDFVAAVGALAEKAKCSLTVCPLWENRNDRWIQDEVEFGYVQAPHKTFPVVFDSPRDRELMDFPIQRILGPDFGYVTRQAPEGASSLDSFGNLEVSPPVTAQGKEYPLGRILIGSSFPRFGGRRMAKAVKDFLSAQQVQAPVELFSDWLSVGHVDEFLSFVPAPDRKGFRLLLASPSACYQLFKEKQEEGFGEAAMFEGLEEKPKFQPTITEILANKDLQKFNNYVQSCIDWNRDVLKRALGLAEKDIIDIPQLFHGNVTHGAKAFFPDMVNMLVLGKHLGIPKPFGPSVGGQCCLEERVRALLEPLGLNCTFINDFYSYHMHSGEIHCGTNVRRKPFAFKWWHVVP
;
A
#
# COMPACT_ATOMS: atom_id res chain seq x y z
N ALA A 1 16.48 -50.69 -26.96
CA ALA A 1 17.69 -51.53 -27.18
C ALA A 1 17.42 -52.52 -28.32
N PRO A 2 18.43 -53.02 -29.03
CA PRO A 2 18.27 -54.14 -29.96
C PRO A 2 17.64 -55.35 -29.27
N LYS A 3 16.94 -56.19 -30.04
CA LYS A 3 16.43 -57.48 -29.56
C LYS A 3 17.63 -58.32 -29.08
N ASP A 4 17.46 -59.00 -27.94
CA ASP A 4 18.47 -59.86 -27.29
C ASP A 4 19.66 -59.14 -26.62
N ALA A 5 19.62 -57.81 -26.50
CA ALA A 5 20.58 -57.07 -25.67
C ALA A 5 20.27 -57.27 -24.17
N ILE A 6 21.28 -57.65 -23.38
CA ILE A 6 21.16 -57.88 -21.93
C ILE A 6 21.91 -56.83 -21.10
N ALA A 7 22.81 -56.08 -21.72
CA ALA A 7 23.63 -55.07 -21.07
C ALA A 7 23.85 -53.86 -21.96
N PHE A 8 24.18 -52.72 -21.36
CA PHE A 8 24.54 -51.51 -22.07
C PHE A 8 25.77 -50.83 -21.46
N GLN A 9 26.41 -49.99 -22.26
CA GLN A 9 27.52 -49.14 -21.85
C GLN A 9 27.24 -47.73 -22.33
N VAL A 10 27.41 -46.74 -21.45
CA VAL A 10 27.24 -45.32 -21.77
C VAL A 10 28.60 -44.64 -21.74
N GLN A 11 28.87 -43.82 -22.75
CA GLN A 11 30.07 -42.99 -22.82
C GLN A 11 29.69 -41.60 -23.29
N GLY A 12 30.17 -40.57 -22.60
CA GLY A 12 29.96 -39.17 -22.93
C GLY A 12 31.26 -38.50 -23.37
N THR A 13 31.13 -37.39 -24.07
CA THR A 13 32.20 -36.39 -24.26
C THR A 13 32.56 -35.71 -22.93
N GLN A 14 33.68 -34.97 -22.90
CA GLN A 14 34.24 -34.43 -21.65
C GLN A 14 33.32 -33.44 -20.93
N GLY A 15 32.46 -32.71 -21.65
CA GLY A 15 31.51 -31.76 -21.09
C GLY A 15 30.27 -32.39 -20.44
N VAL A 16 30.10 -33.71 -20.56
CA VAL A 16 28.92 -34.44 -20.04
C VAL A 16 29.32 -35.33 -18.87
N LYS A 17 28.73 -35.11 -17.71
CA LYS A 17 28.79 -36.02 -16.56
C LYS A 17 27.64 -37.01 -16.64
N LEU A 18 27.95 -38.29 -16.44
CA LEU A 18 26.99 -39.38 -16.54
C LEU A 18 26.84 -40.11 -15.20
N TYR A 19 25.61 -40.44 -14.86
CA TYR A 19 25.26 -41.24 -13.70
C TYR A 19 24.31 -42.36 -14.14
N VAL A 20 24.43 -43.54 -13.54
CA VAL A 20 23.45 -44.62 -13.70
C VAL A 20 22.70 -44.78 -12.40
N VAL A 21 21.38 -44.80 -12.47
CA VAL A 21 20.50 -45.10 -11.35
C VAL A 21 19.99 -46.53 -11.54
N HIS A 22 20.31 -47.41 -10.59
CA HIS A 22 19.91 -48.81 -10.59
C HIS A 22 19.51 -49.22 -9.17
N GLU A 23 18.35 -49.83 -8.99
CA GLU A 23 17.88 -50.35 -7.69
C GLU A 23 18.06 -49.34 -6.53
N THR A 24 17.65 -48.08 -6.72
CA THR A 24 17.75 -46.94 -5.78
C THR A 24 19.16 -46.39 -5.50
N GLN A 25 20.21 -46.90 -6.14
CA GLN A 25 21.56 -46.35 -6.03
C GLN A 25 21.93 -45.51 -7.26
N SER A 26 22.47 -44.31 -7.04
CA SER A 26 23.04 -43.47 -8.09
C SER A 26 24.57 -43.61 -8.12
N VAL A 27 25.10 -44.10 -9.23
CA VAL A 27 26.54 -44.32 -9.40
C VAL A 27 27.06 -43.36 -10.46
N LYS A 28 27.97 -42.47 -10.06
CA LYS A 28 28.71 -41.62 -11.01
C LYS A 28 29.61 -42.51 -11.86
N LEU A 29 29.44 -42.47 -13.18
CA LEU A 29 30.23 -43.29 -14.08
C LEU A 29 31.65 -42.72 -14.18
N PRO A 30 32.71 -43.48 -13.84
CA PRO A 30 34.06 -43.12 -14.24
C PRO A 30 34.17 -43.21 -15.76
N SER A 31 35.18 -42.57 -16.35
CA SER A 31 35.50 -42.66 -17.78
C SER A 31 35.85 -44.09 -18.25
N SER A 32 35.90 -45.07 -17.35
CA SER A 32 36.22 -46.48 -17.61
C SER A 32 34.99 -47.38 -17.77
N MET A 33 35.17 -48.42 -18.60
CA MET A 33 34.17 -49.26 -19.26
C MET A 33 33.37 -50.25 -18.38
N SER A 34 32.59 -49.79 -17.40
CA SER A 34 31.62 -50.67 -16.72
C SER A 34 30.36 -50.87 -17.57
N ARG A 35 30.02 -52.14 -17.86
CA ARG A 35 28.74 -52.53 -18.49
C ARG A 35 27.68 -52.62 -17.40
N TRP A 36 26.47 -52.16 -17.70
CA TRP A 36 25.32 -52.17 -16.81
C TRP A 36 24.24 -53.11 -17.33
N PRO A 37 23.54 -53.84 -16.45
CA PRO A 37 22.44 -54.69 -16.86
C PRO A 37 21.31 -53.86 -17.48
N LEU A 38 20.76 -54.34 -18.59
CA LEU A 38 19.60 -53.74 -19.20
C LEU A 38 18.34 -54.24 -18.46
N ALA A 39 17.83 -53.43 -17.54
CA ALA A 39 16.68 -53.76 -16.71
C ALA A 39 15.62 -52.66 -16.76
N ALA A 40 14.36 -53.02 -16.51
CA ALA A 40 13.29 -52.06 -16.33
C ALA A 40 13.54 -51.27 -15.03
N GLY A 41 13.57 -49.93 -15.12
CA GLY A 41 13.87 -49.04 -14.00
C GLY A 41 15.33 -48.55 -13.92
N THR A 42 16.21 -48.99 -14.82
CA THR A 42 17.56 -48.41 -14.94
C THR A 42 17.49 -47.07 -15.68
N GLU A 43 17.99 -46.01 -15.07
CA GLU A 43 18.04 -44.67 -15.66
C GLU A 43 19.48 -44.20 -15.87
N VAL A 44 19.68 -43.34 -16.87
CA VAL A 44 20.94 -42.65 -17.12
C VAL A 44 20.70 -41.16 -16.96
N LEU A 45 21.28 -40.55 -15.93
CA LEU A 45 21.20 -39.11 -15.70
C LEU A 45 22.42 -38.42 -16.33
N LEU A 46 22.15 -37.27 -16.94
CA LEU A 46 23.15 -36.46 -17.64
C LEU A 46 23.18 -35.07 -17.02
N THR A 47 24.37 -34.56 -16.73
CA THR A 47 24.55 -33.15 -16.34
C THR A 47 25.65 -32.51 -17.16
N MET A 48 25.48 -31.24 -17.50
CA MET A 48 26.46 -30.42 -18.20
C MET A 48 26.69 -29.15 -17.39
N ASP A 49 27.94 -28.85 -17.08
CA ASP A 49 28.29 -27.64 -16.31
C ASP A 49 28.90 -26.54 -17.20
N THR A 50 29.06 -26.82 -18.48
CA THR A 50 29.68 -25.93 -19.47
C THR A 50 28.75 -25.74 -20.65
N LEU A 51 28.62 -24.48 -21.07
CA LEU A 51 27.83 -24.11 -22.25
C LEU A 51 28.44 -24.71 -23.51
N SER A 52 27.56 -25.14 -24.41
CA SER A 52 27.96 -25.58 -25.75
C SER A 52 28.44 -24.40 -26.58
N LYS A 53 29.46 -24.64 -27.41
CA LYS A 53 29.98 -23.69 -28.39
C LYS A 53 29.23 -23.78 -29.72
N ASP A 54 28.84 -25.01 -30.08
CA ASP A 54 28.12 -25.34 -31.31
C ASP A 54 26.94 -26.27 -31.01
N VAL A 55 25.96 -26.31 -31.92
CA VAL A 55 24.80 -27.21 -31.79
C VAL A 55 25.28 -28.66 -31.91
N GLY A 56 24.97 -29.47 -30.88
CA GLY A 56 25.30 -30.90 -30.83
C GLY A 56 26.79 -31.20 -30.65
N ASP A 57 27.56 -30.29 -30.07
CA ASP A 57 29.00 -30.47 -29.82
C ASP A 57 29.30 -31.59 -28.83
N GLU A 58 28.45 -31.74 -27.82
CA GLU A 58 28.54 -32.77 -26.79
C GLU A 58 27.68 -33.99 -27.15
N LYS A 59 28.18 -35.19 -26.87
CA LYS A 59 27.60 -36.44 -27.39
C LYS A 59 27.63 -37.53 -26.34
N VAL A 60 26.57 -38.32 -26.32
CA VAL A 60 26.48 -39.54 -25.53
C VAL A 60 26.21 -40.73 -26.44
N ARG A 61 27.06 -41.73 -26.30
CA ARG A 61 26.96 -42.99 -27.01
C ARG A 61 26.51 -44.09 -26.06
N ILE A 62 25.40 -44.74 -26.39
CA ILE A 62 24.91 -45.92 -25.69
C ILE A 62 25.16 -47.13 -26.58
N SER A 63 26.01 -48.05 -26.13
CA SER A 63 26.34 -49.30 -26.82
C SER A 63 25.65 -50.48 -26.13
N TYR A 64 24.93 -51.31 -26.89
CA TYR A 64 24.17 -52.45 -26.37
C TYR A 64 24.90 -53.77 -26.63
N PHE A 65 24.85 -54.71 -25.69
CA PHE A 65 25.59 -55.98 -25.73
C PHE A 65 24.70 -57.17 -25.39
N GLY A 66 24.97 -58.31 -26.04
CA GLY A 66 24.35 -59.61 -25.75
C GLY A 66 25.23 -60.47 -24.83
N GLU A 67 24.80 -61.70 -24.60
CA GLU A 67 25.35 -62.61 -23.58
C GLU A 67 26.82 -63.03 -23.79
N ALA A 68 27.32 -63.02 -25.04
CA ALA A 68 28.65 -63.58 -25.38
C ALA A 68 29.54 -62.72 -26.29
N SER A 69 29.28 -61.41 -26.47
CA SER A 69 30.08 -60.57 -27.40
C SER A 69 30.88 -59.45 -26.72
N GLY A 70 32.15 -59.30 -27.11
CA GLY A 70 32.94 -58.09 -26.89
C GLY A 70 32.48 -56.91 -27.75
N VAL A 71 31.73 -57.18 -28.83
CA VAL A 71 31.29 -56.22 -29.84
C VAL A 71 29.85 -55.76 -29.56
N PRO A 72 29.55 -54.45 -29.60
CA PRO A 72 28.19 -53.96 -29.47
C PRO A 72 27.26 -54.48 -30.58
N MET A 73 26.08 -54.95 -30.20
CA MET A 73 24.99 -55.36 -31.10
C MET A 73 24.32 -54.16 -31.79
N GLY A 74 24.39 -52.98 -31.15
CA GLY A 74 23.84 -51.75 -31.68
C GLY A 74 24.31 -50.55 -30.87
N ARG A 75 24.17 -49.36 -31.46
CA ARG A 75 24.53 -48.08 -30.83
C ARG A 75 23.41 -47.08 -31.01
N ALA A 76 23.11 -46.35 -29.94
CA ALA A 76 22.31 -45.13 -29.99
C ALA A 76 23.20 -43.93 -29.71
N MET A 77 22.96 -42.83 -30.42
CA MET A 77 23.68 -41.58 -30.26
C MET A 77 22.70 -40.51 -29.80
N LEU A 78 23.06 -39.80 -28.74
CA LEU A 78 22.38 -38.62 -28.24
C LEU A 78 23.32 -37.42 -28.43
N TYR A 79 22.87 -36.40 -29.13
CA TYR A 79 23.60 -35.15 -29.33
C TYR A 79 23.00 -34.10 -28.41
N LEU A 80 23.85 -33.36 -27.70
CA LEU A 80 23.45 -32.43 -26.65
C LEU A 80 23.93 -31.03 -26.99
N THR A 81 23.10 -30.04 -26.69
CA THR A 81 23.46 -28.63 -26.72
C THR A 81 23.09 -28.01 -25.37
N CYS A 82 24.07 -27.56 -24.60
CA CYS A 82 23.83 -26.88 -23.34
C CYS A 82 23.68 -25.37 -23.57
N VAL A 83 22.52 -24.85 -23.16
CA VAL A 83 22.19 -23.42 -23.19
C VAL A 83 21.81 -22.95 -21.79
N GLU A 84 22.05 -21.67 -21.52
CA GLU A 84 21.57 -20.97 -20.33
C GLU A 84 20.38 -20.10 -20.72
N VAL A 85 19.28 -20.23 -19.98
CA VAL A 85 18.10 -19.37 -20.07
C VAL A 85 17.69 -19.05 -18.63
N SER A 86 17.72 -17.78 -18.26
CA SER A 86 17.36 -17.33 -16.91
C SER A 86 16.56 -16.03 -17.00
N LEU A 87 15.35 -16.01 -16.45
CA LEU A 87 14.55 -14.80 -16.26
C LEU A 87 14.76 -14.29 -14.84
N ASP A 88 15.35 -13.12 -14.67
CA ASP A 88 15.79 -12.63 -13.36
C ASP A 88 15.09 -11.31 -13.00
N ALA A 89 14.86 -11.09 -11.71
CA ALA A 89 14.32 -9.85 -11.13
C ALA A 89 15.04 -9.53 -9.81
N ASP A 90 14.80 -8.35 -9.22
CA ASP A 90 15.36 -7.97 -7.91
C ASP A 90 14.67 -8.71 -6.75
N THR A 91 14.92 -10.01 -6.64
CA THR A 91 14.36 -10.89 -5.60
C THR A 91 14.91 -10.58 -4.20
N SER A 92 16.10 -9.99 -4.12
CA SER A 92 16.75 -9.58 -2.87
C SER A 92 16.30 -8.20 -2.36
N ARG A 93 15.51 -7.47 -3.15
CA ARG A 93 15.00 -6.14 -2.81
C ARG A 93 16.13 -5.12 -2.57
N SER A 94 17.17 -5.22 -3.37
CA SER A 94 18.39 -4.40 -3.29
C SER A 94 18.32 -3.10 -4.10
N GLY A 95 17.34 -2.99 -5.00
CA GLY A 95 17.23 -1.94 -6.01
C GLY A 95 17.87 -2.29 -7.36
N ALA A 96 18.48 -3.48 -7.51
CA ALA A 96 19.10 -3.92 -8.76
C ALA A 96 18.85 -5.41 -9.06
N VAL A 97 18.68 -5.74 -10.34
CA VAL A 97 18.49 -7.13 -10.78
C VAL A 97 19.83 -7.86 -10.77
N SER A 98 19.92 -8.94 -9.99
CA SER A 98 21.09 -9.80 -9.92
C SER A 98 20.71 -11.27 -10.09
N ARG A 99 21.69 -12.10 -10.45
CA ARG A 99 21.52 -13.55 -10.44
C ARG A 99 21.37 -14.02 -9.00
N THR A 100 20.46 -14.95 -8.77
CA THR A 100 20.16 -15.46 -7.43
C THR A 100 20.11 -16.97 -7.42
N LEU A 101 20.40 -17.55 -6.25
CA LEU A 101 20.12 -18.95 -5.94
C LEU A 101 18.76 -19.12 -5.22
N LEU A 102 18.11 -18.00 -4.87
CA LEU A 102 16.78 -18.01 -4.28
C LEU A 102 15.74 -18.47 -5.31
N ASP A 103 14.69 -19.11 -4.82
CA ASP A 103 13.55 -19.50 -5.65
C ASP A 103 12.76 -18.25 -6.06
N LYS A 104 13.08 -17.73 -7.24
CA LYS A 104 12.43 -16.57 -7.86
C LYS A 104 10.99 -16.83 -8.32
N GLY A 105 10.55 -18.09 -8.33
CA GLY A 105 9.16 -18.48 -8.57
C GLY A 105 8.24 -18.30 -7.36
N THR A 106 8.75 -17.75 -6.24
CA THR A 106 7.98 -17.54 -5.01
C THR A 106 8.18 -16.13 -4.45
N TRP A 107 7.24 -15.70 -3.59
CA TRP A 107 7.32 -14.43 -2.87
C TRP A 107 7.00 -14.65 -1.39
N THR A 108 7.87 -14.20 -0.49
CA THR A 108 7.75 -14.41 0.96
C THR A 108 7.85 -13.10 1.75
N TRP A 109 7.02 -12.98 2.78
CA TRP A 109 6.98 -11.84 3.70
C TRP A 109 8.16 -11.85 4.68
N GLY A 110 8.44 -10.70 5.30
CA GLY A 110 9.37 -10.59 6.41
C GLY A 110 10.78 -10.13 6.01
N PRO A 111 11.65 -9.85 7.00
CA PRO A 111 13.01 -9.36 6.79
C PRO A 111 13.91 -10.35 6.04
N ASP A 112 13.70 -11.66 6.25
CA ASP A 112 14.40 -12.73 5.52
C ASP A 112 13.64 -13.18 4.26
N GLY A 113 12.53 -12.51 3.95
CA GLY A 113 11.70 -12.81 2.79
C GLY A 113 12.32 -12.33 1.48
N HIS A 114 11.93 -12.96 0.38
CA HIS A 114 12.43 -12.68 -0.96
C HIS A 114 11.29 -12.55 -1.97
N GLY A 115 11.64 -12.15 -3.19
CA GLY A 115 10.71 -11.93 -4.30
C GLY A 115 10.64 -10.47 -4.69
N ALA A 116 10.43 -10.24 -5.99
CA ALA A 116 10.46 -8.91 -6.57
C ALA A 116 9.22 -8.10 -6.20
N ILE A 117 9.34 -6.78 -6.30
CA ILE A 117 8.27 -5.83 -5.96
C ILE A 117 7.99 -4.97 -7.18
N LEU A 118 6.70 -4.74 -7.45
CA LEU A 118 6.20 -3.96 -8.57
C LEU A 118 5.39 -2.77 -8.06
N LEU A 119 5.59 -1.57 -8.61
CA LEU A 119 4.74 -0.41 -8.32
C LEU A 119 3.56 -0.36 -9.28
N VAL A 120 2.41 0.12 -8.80
CA VAL A 120 1.33 0.55 -9.69
C VAL A 120 1.74 1.91 -10.26
N ASN A 121 1.85 2.01 -11.58
CA ASN A 121 2.33 3.20 -12.29
C ASN A 121 1.21 4.25 -12.45
N CYS A 122 0.72 4.73 -11.31
CA CYS A 122 -0.52 5.50 -11.18
C CYS A 122 -0.30 7.02 -11.10
N ASP A 123 0.92 7.50 -11.32
CA ASP A 123 1.24 8.91 -11.43
C ASP A 123 1.19 9.37 -12.89
N ARG A 124 1.66 10.60 -13.15
CA ARG A 124 1.63 11.20 -14.48
C ARG A 124 2.90 11.96 -14.74
N ASP A 125 3.91 11.25 -15.22
CA ASP A 125 5.24 11.79 -15.49
C ASP A 125 5.31 12.70 -16.70
N ASN A 126 4.40 12.52 -17.66
CA ASN A 126 4.23 13.45 -18.77
C ASN A 126 3.11 14.46 -18.45
N PRO A 127 3.43 15.73 -18.18
CA PRO A 127 2.42 16.75 -17.86
C PRO A 127 1.42 17.02 -18.99
N LYS A 128 1.73 16.59 -20.23
CA LYS A 128 0.83 16.72 -21.38
C LYS A 128 -0.17 15.56 -21.49
N ALA A 129 0.02 14.49 -20.74
CA ALA A 129 -0.90 13.36 -20.71
C ALA A 129 -2.20 13.74 -19.97
N LYS A 130 -3.31 13.11 -20.37
CA LYS A 130 -4.62 13.36 -19.76
C LYS A 130 -4.93 12.40 -18.61
N THR A 131 -4.30 11.24 -18.59
CA THR A 131 -4.54 10.13 -17.66
C THR A 131 -3.22 9.74 -17.01
N PRO A 132 -3.27 8.96 -15.91
CA PRO A 132 -2.10 8.28 -15.37
C PRO A 132 -1.37 7.41 -16.41
N ASP A 133 -0.09 7.14 -16.18
CA ASP A 133 0.77 6.43 -17.14
C ASP A 133 0.32 4.97 -17.37
N ASN A 134 -0.18 4.27 -16.33
CA ASN A 134 -0.75 2.93 -16.44
C ASN A 134 -2.09 2.82 -17.21
N CYS A 135 -2.64 3.92 -17.74
CA CYS A 135 -3.92 3.90 -18.46
C CYS A 135 -3.77 3.62 -19.96
N ASP A 136 -2.55 3.55 -20.48
CA ASP A 136 -2.29 3.17 -21.86
C ASP A 136 -1.02 2.33 -22.01
N THR A 137 -0.55 2.15 -23.25
CA THR A 137 0.58 1.27 -23.56
C THR A 137 1.76 2.04 -24.17
N ALA A 138 1.93 3.32 -23.84
CA ALA A 138 2.96 4.18 -24.43
C ALA A 138 3.85 4.83 -23.37
N ILE A 139 5.15 4.57 -23.47
CA ILE A 139 6.16 5.25 -22.67
C ILE A 139 6.41 6.64 -23.25
N ARG A 140 6.25 7.67 -22.43
CA ARG A 140 6.38 9.08 -22.87
C ARG A 140 7.46 9.86 -22.15
N SER A 141 8.06 9.29 -21.11
CA SER A 141 9.08 9.92 -20.30
C SER A 141 10.15 8.89 -19.88
N TYR A 142 11.37 9.37 -19.62
CA TYR A 142 12.37 8.54 -18.95
C TYR A 142 12.11 8.43 -17.44
N SER A 143 11.29 9.33 -16.88
CA SER A 143 10.85 9.20 -15.48
C SER A 143 9.96 7.98 -15.31
N ASP A 144 9.05 7.74 -16.25
CA ASP A 144 8.09 6.61 -16.27
C ASP A 144 8.82 5.26 -16.15
N LEU A 145 9.94 5.11 -16.88
CA LEU A 145 10.82 3.93 -16.77
C LEU A 145 11.45 3.72 -15.38
N LYS A 146 11.52 4.74 -14.53
CA LYS A 146 12.05 4.67 -13.15
C LYS A 146 11.02 4.21 -12.14
N ASP A 147 9.73 4.31 -12.47
CA ASP A 147 8.63 3.77 -11.66
C ASP A 147 8.42 2.28 -11.95
N MET A 148 8.89 1.82 -13.11
CA MET A 148 8.88 0.43 -13.52
C MET A 148 9.98 -0.41 -12.87
N SER A 149 9.66 -1.67 -12.61
CA SER A 149 10.62 -2.67 -12.15
C SER A 149 11.32 -3.35 -13.32
N GLN A 150 12.61 -3.61 -13.18
CA GLN A 150 13.36 -4.32 -14.21
C GLN A 150 13.19 -5.84 -14.10
N MET A 151 13.03 -6.49 -15.24
CA MET A 151 13.07 -7.93 -15.42
C MET A 151 14.06 -8.25 -16.55
N VAL A 152 15.04 -9.12 -16.30
CA VAL A 152 16.17 -9.35 -17.22
C VAL A 152 16.18 -10.79 -17.68
N LEU A 153 16.01 -11.01 -18.98
CA LEU A 153 16.21 -12.32 -19.59
C LEU A 153 17.67 -12.46 -20.03
N ARG A 154 18.38 -13.44 -19.45
CA ARG A 154 19.75 -13.78 -19.80
C ARG A 154 19.77 -15.07 -20.59
N THR A 155 20.40 -15.03 -21.76
CA THR A 155 20.56 -16.20 -22.63
C THR A 155 22.02 -16.40 -23.01
N ARG A 156 22.51 -17.64 -22.92
CA ARG A 156 23.88 -17.99 -23.37
C ARG A 156 23.89 -19.32 -24.11
N GLY A 157 24.54 -19.35 -25.28
CA GLY A 157 24.69 -20.57 -26.09
C GLY A 157 24.84 -20.29 -27.58
N PRO A 158 24.90 -21.34 -28.42
CA PRO A 158 25.06 -21.20 -29.86
C PRO A 158 23.79 -20.61 -30.48
N ARG A 159 23.92 -19.49 -31.21
CA ARG A 159 22.78 -18.75 -31.77
C ARG A 159 21.89 -19.59 -32.70
N THR A 160 22.49 -20.56 -33.40
CA THR A 160 21.80 -21.44 -34.34
C THR A 160 20.78 -22.36 -33.67
N ILE A 161 20.84 -22.57 -32.34
CA ILE A 161 19.81 -23.34 -31.65
C ILE A 161 18.43 -22.64 -31.73
N PHE A 162 18.44 -21.30 -31.76
CA PHE A 162 17.24 -20.46 -31.78
C PHE A 162 16.60 -20.35 -33.18
N THR A 163 17.09 -21.10 -34.19
CA THR A 163 16.37 -21.24 -35.46
C THR A 163 15.31 -22.34 -35.40
N GLY A 164 15.52 -23.38 -34.60
CA GLY A 164 14.56 -24.46 -34.36
C GLY A 164 13.89 -24.39 -32.98
N HIS A 165 14.34 -23.48 -32.12
CA HIS A 165 13.77 -23.26 -30.79
C HIS A 165 13.42 -21.79 -30.61
N ARG A 166 12.28 -21.50 -29.99
CA ARG A 166 11.83 -20.14 -29.73
C ARG A 166 11.80 -19.87 -28.24
N LEU A 167 12.25 -18.68 -27.84
CA LEU A 167 12.06 -18.17 -26.49
C LEU A 167 10.82 -17.30 -26.46
N VAL A 168 9.85 -17.69 -25.65
CA VAL A 168 8.59 -16.97 -25.49
C VAL A 168 8.48 -16.51 -24.05
N LEU A 169 8.48 -15.19 -23.87
CA LEU A 169 8.11 -14.55 -22.61
C LEU A 169 6.58 -14.48 -22.58
N HIS A 170 5.95 -14.87 -21.48
CA HIS A 170 4.48 -14.87 -21.36
C HIS A 170 4.02 -14.61 -19.93
N VAL A 171 2.74 -14.21 -19.82
CA VAL A 171 2.03 -13.94 -18.57
C VAL A 171 0.69 -14.68 -18.60
N ASP A 172 0.23 -15.12 -17.44
CA ASP A 172 -1.07 -15.77 -17.31
C ASP A 172 -2.22 -14.82 -17.68
N TYR A 173 -3.26 -15.38 -18.32
CA TYR A 173 -4.42 -14.61 -18.75
C TYR A 173 -5.10 -13.83 -17.61
N GLY A 174 -5.13 -14.39 -16.39
CA GLY A 174 -5.73 -13.76 -15.22
C GLY A 174 -4.94 -12.56 -14.67
N ASP A 175 -3.66 -12.46 -15.02
CA ASP A 175 -2.76 -11.39 -14.57
C ASP A 175 -2.51 -10.34 -15.67
N ALA A 176 -2.87 -10.64 -16.93
CA ALA A 176 -2.55 -9.81 -18.08
C ALA A 176 -3.15 -8.40 -17.99
N ASP A 177 -4.31 -8.22 -17.37
CA ASP A 177 -4.92 -6.90 -17.12
C ASP A 177 -4.38 -6.19 -15.87
N LYS A 178 -3.44 -6.81 -15.15
CA LYS A 178 -2.79 -6.26 -13.93
C LYS A 178 -1.39 -5.73 -14.20
N VAL A 179 -0.80 -6.01 -15.36
CA VAL A 179 0.60 -5.67 -15.68
C VAL A 179 0.78 -5.17 -17.10
N GLY A 180 1.75 -4.28 -17.28
CA GLY A 180 2.31 -3.88 -18.57
C GLY A 180 3.79 -4.20 -18.63
N VAL A 181 4.29 -4.71 -19.76
CA VAL A 181 5.72 -4.99 -19.95
C VAL A 181 6.22 -4.32 -21.22
N PHE A 182 7.34 -3.60 -21.11
CA PHE A 182 7.94 -2.85 -22.20
C PHE A 182 9.36 -3.31 -22.50
N TYR A 183 9.72 -3.22 -23.77
CA TYR A 183 11.05 -3.60 -24.26
C TYR A 183 11.53 -2.64 -25.35
N GLY A 184 12.70 -2.01 -25.13
CA GLY A 184 13.37 -1.10 -26.07
C GLY A 184 14.47 -1.76 -26.92
N GLY A 185 14.74 -3.05 -26.75
CA GLY A 185 15.86 -3.71 -27.42
C GLY A 185 17.21 -3.15 -26.95
N ASN A 186 18.07 -2.81 -27.89
CA ASN A 186 19.36 -2.16 -27.62
C ASN A 186 19.28 -0.63 -27.67
N SER A 187 18.10 -0.07 -27.90
CA SER A 187 17.92 1.36 -28.02
C SER A 187 17.62 2.00 -26.68
N VAL A 188 18.04 3.26 -26.59
CA VAL A 188 17.75 4.13 -25.44
C VAL A 188 16.69 5.17 -25.79
N THR A 189 16.19 5.22 -27.03
CA THR A 189 15.16 6.16 -27.46
C THR A 189 13.78 5.71 -26.98
N LEU A 190 12.97 6.63 -26.44
CA LEU A 190 11.67 6.31 -25.85
C LEU A 190 10.70 5.72 -26.90
N GLU A 191 10.75 6.21 -28.13
CA GLU A 191 9.87 5.79 -29.22
C GLU A 191 10.09 4.32 -29.65
N GLU A 192 11.21 3.74 -29.28
CA GLU A 192 11.54 2.35 -29.60
C GLU A 192 11.08 1.36 -28.54
N TYR A 193 10.67 1.83 -27.36
CA TYR A 193 10.05 0.96 -26.34
C TYR A 193 8.67 0.50 -26.80
N LYS A 194 8.50 -0.81 -26.88
CA LYS A 194 7.25 -1.44 -27.29
C LYS A 194 6.61 -2.13 -26.11
N HIS A 195 5.30 -1.95 -25.97
CA HIS A 195 4.48 -2.80 -25.09
C HIS A 195 4.45 -4.23 -25.65
N VAL A 196 5.05 -5.17 -24.93
CA VAL A 196 5.26 -6.57 -25.33
C VAL A 196 4.34 -7.56 -24.62
N LEU A 197 3.97 -7.32 -23.36
CA LEU A 197 3.00 -8.12 -22.61
C LEU A 197 2.04 -7.21 -21.84
N GLY A 198 0.80 -7.67 -21.64
CA GLY A 198 -0.26 -6.95 -20.93
C GLY A 198 -1.52 -6.80 -21.78
N GLY A 199 -2.67 -6.67 -21.13
CA GLY A 199 -3.99 -6.62 -21.76
C GLY A 199 -4.25 -7.84 -22.65
N SER A 200 -4.31 -7.61 -23.97
CA SER A 200 -4.52 -8.68 -24.96
C SER A 200 -3.23 -9.36 -25.44
N LYS A 201 -2.05 -8.87 -25.05
CA LYS A 201 -0.75 -9.46 -25.40
C LYS A 201 -0.28 -10.39 -24.30
N LEU A 202 -0.53 -11.68 -24.48
CA LEU A 202 -0.17 -12.71 -23.49
C LEU A 202 1.24 -13.25 -23.65
N ASP A 203 1.83 -13.11 -24.85
CA ASP A 203 3.13 -13.65 -25.16
C ASP A 203 3.99 -12.71 -26.03
N TYR A 204 5.30 -12.90 -25.97
CA TYR A 204 6.28 -12.17 -26.76
C TYR A 204 7.46 -13.08 -27.10
N THR A 205 7.73 -13.24 -28.40
CA THR A 205 8.89 -14.01 -28.86
C THR A 205 10.16 -13.16 -28.78
N VAL A 206 11.09 -13.59 -27.94
CA VAL A 206 12.43 -12.99 -27.81
C VAL A 206 13.37 -13.64 -28.82
N LYS A 207 14.18 -12.83 -29.50
CA LYS A 207 15.19 -13.28 -30.45
C LYS A 207 16.58 -12.91 -29.95
N PRO A 208 17.33 -13.85 -29.36
CA PRO A 208 18.70 -13.60 -28.91
C PRO A 208 19.59 -13.14 -30.09
N GLY A 209 20.13 -11.93 -29.97
CA GLY A 209 20.98 -11.33 -31.00
C GLY A 209 22.45 -11.76 -30.91
N ARG A 210 22.86 -12.34 -29.77
CA ARG A 210 24.27 -12.63 -29.43
C ARG A 210 24.45 -14.01 -28.81
N HIS A 211 25.70 -14.50 -28.76
CA HIS A 211 26.02 -15.77 -28.04
C HIS A 211 25.75 -15.62 -26.55
N GLN A 212 25.97 -14.41 -26.03
CA GLN A 212 25.52 -13.98 -24.72
C GLN A 212 24.67 -12.74 -24.95
N ASP A 213 23.42 -12.81 -24.54
CA ASP A 213 22.45 -11.73 -24.70
C ASP A 213 21.71 -11.47 -23.39
N GLU A 214 21.50 -10.19 -23.09
CA GLU A 214 20.69 -9.74 -21.97
C GLU A 214 19.60 -8.82 -22.50
N SER A 215 18.34 -9.21 -22.31
CA SER A 215 17.18 -8.40 -22.68
C SER A 215 16.57 -7.82 -21.41
N VAL A 216 16.58 -6.50 -21.29
CA VAL A 216 16.03 -5.78 -20.13
C VAL A 216 14.62 -5.32 -20.45
N PHE A 217 13.66 -5.85 -19.71
CA PHE A 217 12.25 -5.49 -19.74
C PHE A 217 11.93 -4.58 -18.56
N TYR A 218 10.99 -3.66 -18.78
CA TYR A 218 10.47 -2.76 -17.77
C TYR A 218 9.01 -3.13 -17.51
N VAL A 219 8.67 -3.38 -16.25
CA VAL A 219 7.38 -3.92 -15.82
C VAL A 219 6.68 -2.88 -14.97
N GLU A 220 5.43 -2.58 -15.29
CA GLU A 220 4.53 -1.73 -14.50
C GLU A 220 3.34 -2.53 -13.96
N GLY A 221 2.84 -2.14 -12.79
CA GLY A 221 1.56 -2.59 -12.27
C GLY A 221 0.43 -1.68 -12.76
N LEU A 222 -0.68 -2.28 -13.16
CA LEU A 222 -1.88 -1.57 -13.63
C LEU A 222 -2.96 -1.48 -12.56
N ALA A 223 -2.90 -2.36 -11.55
CA ALA A 223 -3.91 -2.43 -10.50
C ALA A 223 -3.28 -2.71 -9.13
N PHE A 224 -3.80 -2.07 -8.09
CA PHE A 224 -3.48 -2.37 -6.71
C PHE A 224 -4.07 -3.71 -6.26
N PRO A 225 -3.52 -4.35 -5.21
CA PRO A 225 -4.19 -5.46 -4.54
C PRO A 225 -5.64 -5.11 -4.19
N ASP A 226 -6.56 -6.04 -4.45
CA ASP A 226 -7.99 -5.85 -4.25
C ASP A 226 -8.70 -7.19 -4.03
N VAL A 227 -10.02 -7.17 -3.82
CA VAL A 227 -10.84 -8.39 -3.82
C VAL A 227 -10.69 -9.11 -5.15
N GLY A 228 -10.23 -10.36 -5.06
CA GLY A 228 -9.95 -11.20 -6.23
C GLY A 228 -8.55 -11.01 -6.83
N PHE A 229 -7.73 -10.09 -6.31
CA PHE A 229 -6.34 -9.92 -6.73
C PHE A 229 -5.40 -9.79 -5.54
N SER A 230 -4.61 -10.85 -5.29
CA SER A 230 -3.69 -10.93 -4.13
C SER A 230 -2.49 -9.98 -4.20
N GLY A 231 -2.30 -9.30 -5.33
CA GLY A 231 -1.11 -8.53 -5.65
C GLY A 231 0.04 -9.37 -6.22
N LEU A 232 -0.06 -10.70 -6.30
CA LEU A 232 0.96 -11.54 -6.93
C LEU A 232 0.72 -11.68 -8.43
N VAL A 233 1.78 -11.54 -9.21
CA VAL A 233 1.78 -11.76 -10.67
C VAL A 233 3.02 -12.56 -11.07
N ALA A 234 2.86 -13.50 -12.00
CA ALA A 234 3.95 -14.36 -12.47
C ALA A 234 4.29 -14.08 -13.94
N PHE A 235 5.58 -14.04 -14.24
CA PHE A 235 6.09 -13.97 -15.61
C PHE A 235 6.93 -15.20 -15.90
N HIS A 236 6.79 -15.73 -17.11
CA HIS A 236 7.42 -16.95 -17.53
C HIS A 236 8.25 -16.71 -18.78
N VAL A 237 9.42 -17.35 -18.88
CA VAL A 237 10.10 -17.56 -20.16
C VAL A 237 10.09 -19.04 -20.46
N THR A 238 9.61 -19.42 -21.63
CA THR A 238 9.56 -20.81 -22.09
C THR A 238 10.39 -20.98 -23.35
N LEU A 239 11.29 -21.96 -23.33
CA LEU A 239 11.98 -22.45 -24.51
C LEU A 239 11.09 -23.50 -25.18
N LEU A 240 10.55 -23.15 -26.34
CA LEU A 240 9.73 -24.03 -27.17
C LEU A 240 10.61 -24.67 -28.24
N GLU A 241 10.48 -25.97 -28.42
CA GLU A 241 10.91 -26.65 -29.64
C GLU A 241 9.82 -26.43 -30.70
N SER A 242 10.23 -25.85 -31.84
CA SER A 242 9.37 -25.67 -33.00
C SER A 242 9.70 -26.78 -34.01
N PRO A 243 8.94 -27.90 -34.02
CA PRO A 243 9.08 -28.90 -35.09
C PRO A 243 8.73 -28.31 -36.47
N ASP A 244 9.01 -29.05 -37.54
CA ASP A 244 8.71 -28.65 -38.92
C ASP A 244 7.33 -27.98 -39.07
N LYS A 245 7.23 -27.03 -40.00
CA LYS A 245 6.03 -26.19 -40.22
C LYS A 245 4.74 -27.02 -40.18
N GLY A 246 3.87 -26.75 -39.19
CA GLY A 246 2.53 -27.34 -39.08
C GLY A 246 2.32 -28.28 -37.90
N LEU A 247 3.37 -28.56 -37.10
CA LEU A 247 3.28 -29.34 -35.85
C LEU A 247 3.15 -28.41 -34.63
N LEU A 248 2.57 -28.93 -33.54
CA LEU A 248 2.42 -28.21 -32.28
C LEU A 248 3.80 -28.01 -31.61
N GLU A 249 4.06 -26.79 -31.14
CA GLU A 249 5.29 -26.46 -30.41
C GLU A 249 5.31 -27.17 -29.04
N THR A 250 6.49 -27.64 -28.62
CA THR A 250 6.64 -28.40 -27.36
C THR A 250 7.49 -27.59 -26.36
N PRO A 251 7.02 -27.34 -25.13
CA PRO A 251 7.82 -26.68 -24.10
C PRO A 251 8.92 -27.60 -23.57
N ILE A 252 10.17 -27.15 -23.67
CA ILE A 252 11.37 -27.88 -23.25
C ILE A 252 11.85 -27.42 -21.87
N PHE A 253 11.71 -26.12 -21.59
CA PHE A 253 12.14 -25.51 -20.34
C PHE A 253 11.30 -24.27 -20.05
N THR A 254 10.94 -24.06 -18.78
CA THR A 254 10.28 -22.86 -18.31
C THR A 254 10.96 -22.35 -17.06
N ASP A 255 11.18 -21.04 -17.01
CA ASP A 255 11.68 -20.34 -15.84
C ASP A 255 10.71 -19.20 -15.50
N THR A 256 10.52 -18.93 -14.20
CA THR A 256 9.41 -18.11 -13.69
C THR A 256 9.93 -17.10 -12.68
N VAL A 257 9.45 -15.86 -12.75
CA VAL A 257 9.63 -14.85 -11.70
C VAL A 257 8.29 -14.36 -11.18
N VAL A 258 8.19 -14.21 -9.86
CA VAL A 258 6.99 -13.66 -9.21
C VAL A 258 7.26 -12.26 -8.65
N PHE A 259 6.36 -11.34 -8.95
CA PHE A 259 6.32 -10.00 -8.37
C PHE A 259 5.15 -9.88 -7.39
N ARG A 260 5.31 -9.06 -6.37
CA ARG A 260 4.21 -8.51 -5.57
C ARG A 260 4.02 -7.03 -5.89
N VAL A 261 2.82 -6.67 -6.31
CA VAL A 261 2.38 -5.27 -6.40
C VAL A 261 2.39 -4.64 -5.01
N ALA A 262 3.06 -3.49 -4.88
CA ALA A 262 3.15 -2.75 -3.64
C ALA A 262 1.75 -2.27 -3.19
N PRO A 263 1.41 -2.43 -1.90
CA PRO A 263 0.15 -1.93 -1.36
C PRO A 263 0.17 -0.40 -1.28
N TRP A 264 -1.02 0.19 -1.22
CA TRP A 264 -1.20 1.57 -0.78
C TRP A 264 -1.13 1.65 0.75
N ILE A 265 -0.41 2.64 1.28
CA ILE A 265 -0.10 2.76 2.72
C ILE A 265 -0.40 4.19 3.21
N MET A 266 -1.21 4.31 4.26
CA MET A 266 -1.53 5.58 4.93
C MET A 266 -0.45 6.05 5.90
N THR A 267 -0.43 7.34 6.21
CA THR A 267 0.48 7.92 7.21
C THR A 267 -0.27 8.48 8.43
N PRO A 268 0.09 8.10 9.68
CA PRO A 268 -0.59 8.59 10.89
C PRO A 268 -0.19 10.02 11.22
N ASN A 269 -0.99 10.68 12.06
CA ASN A 269 -0.72 12.03 12.58
C ASN A 269 0.63 12.18 13.32
N THR A 270 1.20 11.08 13.80
CA THR A 270 2.54 11.05 14.41
C THR A 270 3.70 11.09 13.41
N ALA A 271 3.44 10.88 12.11
CA ALA A 271 4.46 11.00 11.07
C ALA A 271 4.79 12.48 10.79
N ALA A 272 6.04 12.74 10.41
CA ALA A 272 6.53 14.08 10.15
C ALA A 272 5.73 14.74 9.00
N PRO A 273 5.13 15.92 9.21
CA PRO A 273 4.37 16.62 8.17
C PRO A 273 5.32 17.14 7.08
N LEU A 274 4.88 17.11 5.83
CA LEU A 274 5.61 17.65 4.68
C LEU A 274 4.87 18.83 4.05
N GLU A 275 3.55 18.72 3.93
CA GLU A 275 2.71 19.71 3.27
C GLU A 275 1.29 19.71 3.86
N VAL A 276 0.77 20.90 4.13
CA VAL A 276 -0.61 21.13 4.59
C VAL A 276 -1.43 21.63 3.43
N PHE A 277 -2.62 21.08 3.25
CA PHE A 277 -3.61 21.47 2.26
C PHE A 277 -4.81 22.10 2.96
N VAL A 278 -5.31 23.21 2.42
CA VAL A 278 -6.50 23.91 2.92
C VAL A 278 -7.25 24.56 1.76
N CYS A 279 -8.57 24.62 1.82
CA CYS A 279 -9.37 25.37 0.84
C CYS A 279 -9.52 26.83 1.28
N SER A 280 -9.30 27.77 0.37
CA SER A 280 -9.79 29.14 0.52
C SER A 280 -11.19 29.22 -0.06
N VAL A 281 -12.19 29.35 0.82
CA VAL A 281 -13.60 29.50 0.46
C VAL A 281 -14.07 30.91 0.82
N LEU A 282 -15.33 31.24 0.54
CA LEU A 282 -15.92 32.44 1.11
C LEU A 282 -15.90 32.33 2.63
N ASP A 283 -15.66 33.44 3.35
CA ASP A 283 -15.76 33.57 4.82
C ASP A 283 -14.67 32.93 5.71
N ASN A 284 -13.58 32.42 5.12
CA ASN A 284 -12.54 31.70 5.88
C ASN A 284 -11.12 32.31 5.82
N GLU A 285 -10.95 33.56 5.41
CA GLU A 285 -9.64 34.17 5.19
C GLU A 285 -8.75 34.15 6.45
N ASP A 286 -9.33 34.50 7.62
CA ASP A 286 -8.61 34.50 8.90
C ASP A 286 -8.20 33.08 9.34
N PHE A 287 -9.04 32.09 9.04
CA PHE A 287 -8.73 30.68 9.29
C PHE A 287 -7.54 30.23 8.43
N VAL A 288 -7.55 30.51 7.13
CA VAL A 288 -6.45 30.15 6.22
C VAL A 288 -5.16 30.82 6.65
N ALA A 289 -5.21 32.10 7.07
CA ALA A 289 -4.06 32.80 7.61
C ALA A 289 -3.52 32.15 8.90
N ALA A 290 -4.39 31.72 9.81
CA ALA A 290 -3.99 31.04 11.05
C ALA A 290 -3.37 29.66 10.79
N VAL A 291 -3.93 28.87 9.87
CA VAL A 291 -3.36 27.60 9.40
C VAL A 291 -1.98 27.84 8.78
N GLY A 292 -1.84 28.87 7.95
CA GLY A 292 -0.56 29.24 7.35
C GLY A 292 0.50 29.63 8.38
N ALA A 293 0.14 30.41 9.40
CA ALA A 293 1.03 30.76 10.50
C ALA A 293 1.44 29.53 11.33
N LEU A 294 0.56 28.55 11.51
CA LEU A 294 0.89 27.28 12.16
C LEU A 294 1.84 26.44 11.30
N ALA A 295 1.59 26.34 9.99
CA ALA A 295 2.44 25.62 9.05
C ALA A 295 3.85 26.22 8.99
N GLU A 296 3.97 27.55 9.00
CA GLU A 296 5.25 28.26 9.06
C GLU A 296 6.04 27.90 10.34
N LYS A 297 5.38 27.91 11.51
CA LYS A 297 5.99 27.48 12.78
C LYS A 297 6.48 26.03 12.73
N ALA A 298 5.72 25.16 12.07
CA ALA A 298 6.07 23.76 11.88
C ALA A 298 7.09 23.51 10.76
N LYS A 299 7.49 24.55 10.00
CA LYS A 299 8.33 24.45 8.79
C LYS A 299 7.75 23.50 7.75
N CYS A 300 6.44 23.53 7.59
CA CYS A 300 5.68 22.72 6.66
C CYS A 300 5.20 23.58 5.50
N SER A 301 5.26 23.05 4.27
CA SER A 301 4.70 23.75 3.10
C SER A 301 3.19 23.90 3.25
N LEU A 302 2.61 24.95 2.67
CA LEU A 302 1.17 25.19 2.63
C LEU A 302 0.71 25.27 1.17
N THR A 303 -0.29 24.48 0.84
CA THR A 303 -0.98 24.50 -0.45
C THR A 303 -2.44 24.91 -0.23
N VAL A 304 -2.83 26.05 -0.83
CA VAL A 304 -4.18 26.60 -0.71
C VAL A 304 -4.95 26.33 -1.99
N CYS A 305 -6.02 25.54 -1.92
CA CYS A 305 -6.95 25.30 -3.02
C CYS A 305 -7.87 26.53 -3.17
N PRO A 306 -7.82 27.26 -4.30
CA PRO A 306 -8.58 28.50 -4.48
C PRO A 306 -10.07 28.25 -4.75
N LEU A 307 -10.89 29.26 -4.46
CA LEU A 307 -12.36 29.22 -4.55
C LEU A 307 -12.92 28.68 -5.89
N TRP A 308 -12.28 29.02 -7.02
CA TRP A 308 -12.76 28.60 -8.35
C TRP A 308 -12.54 27.12 -8.64
N GLU A 309 -11.65 26.45 -7.90
CA GLU A 309 -11.42 25.01 -7.98
C GLU A 309 -12.26 24.26 -6.97
N ASN A 310 -12.25 24.71 -5.72
CA ASN A 310 -13.00 24.05 -4.66
C ASN A 310 -14.51 24.30 -4.76
N ARG A 311 -14.95 25.29 -5.54
CA ARG A 311 -16.36 25.65 -5.75
C ARG A 311 -17.13 25.81 -4.44
N ASN A 312 -16.46 26.41 -3.44
CA ASN A 312 -16.93 26.65 -2.08
C ASN A 312 -17.04 25.41 -1.18
N ASP A 313 -16.45 24.28 -1.56
CA ASP A 313 -16.28 23.12 -0.69
C ASP A 313 -15.00 23.21 0.12
N ARG A 314 -15.18 23.26 1.43
CA ARG A 314 -14.13 23.49 2.43
C ARG A 314 -13.53 22.20 2.98
N TRP A 315 -14.12 21.04 2.66
CA TRP A 315 -13.83 19.77 3.31
C TRP A 315 -12.78 18.96 2.57
N ILE A 316 -11.56 19.47 2.50
CA ILE A 316 -10.46 18.79 1.78
C ILE A 316 -10.04 17.46 2.43
N GLN A 317 -10.30 17.28 3.73
CA GLN A 317 -10.10 16.00 4.43
C GLN A 317 -11.08 14.92 3.96
N ASP A 318 -12.28 15.32 3.54
CA ASP A 318 -13.33 14.38 3.18
C ASP A 318 -13.14 13.78 1.79
N GLU A 319 -12.48 14.51 0.89
CA GLU A 319 -12.32 14.12 -0.52
C GLU A 319 -11.12 13.22 -0.73
N VAL A 320 -10.01 13.45 -0.02
CA VAL A 320 -8.74 12.79 -0.30
C VAL A 320 -8.05 12.27 0.96
N GLU A 321 -7.29 11.19 0.79
CA GLU A 321 -6.41 10.65 1.81
C GLU A 321 -5.01 10.46 1.21
N PHE A 322 -3.99 10.99 1.87
CA PHE A 322 -2.62 10.91 1.37
C PHE A 322 -1.92 9.64 1.86
N GLY A 323 -1.69 8.72 0.94
CA GLY A 323 -0.84 7.56 1.16
C GLY A 323 0.44 7.58 0.32
N TYR A 324 1.12 6.45 0.29
CA TYR A 324 2.29 6.23 -0.56
C TYR A 324 2.40 4.77 -1.01
N VAL A 325 3.18 4.57 -2.08
CA VAL A 325 3.67 3.27 -2.51
C VAL A 325 5.19 3.24 -2.47
N GLN A 326 5.76 2.05 -2.29
CA GLN A 326 7.20 1.91 -2.13
C GLN A 326 7.70 0.59 -2.71
N ALA A 327 8.76 0.67 -3.48
CA ALA A 327 9.60 -0.43 -3.92
C ALA A 327 11.06 -0.14 -3.54
N PRO A 328 11.97 -1.11 -3.69
CA PRO A 328 13.40 -0.89 -3.40
C PRO A 328 14.03 0.22 -4.24
N HIS A 329 13.57 0.41 -5.48
CA HIS A 329 14.13 1.37 -6.43
C HIS A 329 13.45 2.75 -6.41
N LYS A 330 12.21 2.86 -5.90
CA LYS A 330 11.39 4.09 -5.99
C LYS A 330 10.32 4.15 -4.89
N THR A 331 9.97 5.36 -4.47
CA THR A 331 8.87 5.65 -3.53
C THR A 331 8.23 6.96 -3.95
N PHE A 332 6.90 7.01 -4.03
CA PHE A 332 6.15 8.23 -4.30
C PHE A 332 4.79 8.23 -3.57
N PRO A 333 4.25 9.42 -3.22
CA PRO A 333 2.92 9.56 -2.64
C PRO A 333 1.83 9.17 -3.64
N VAL A 334 0.72 8.64 -3.15
CA VAL A 334 -0.47 8.30 -3.93
C VAL A 334 -1.69 8.82 -3.19
N VAL A 335 -2.43 9.72 -3.84
CA VAL A 335 -3.71 10.21 -3.31
C VAL A 335 -4.77 9.14 -3.52
N PHE A 336 -5.46 8.76 -2.44
CA PHE A 336 -6.68 7.99 -2.52
C PHE A 336 -7.85 8.98 -2.55
N ASP A 337 -8.65 8.90 -3.59
CA ASP A 337 -9.79 9.76 -3.87
C ASP A 337 -11.09 9.06 -3.46
N SER A 338 -11.85 9.73 -2.59
CA SER A 338 -13.09 9.23 -2.00
C SER A 338 -14.22 9.20 -3.03
N PRO A 339 -15.15 8.22 -2.98
CA PRO A 339 -16.37 8.26 -3.78
C PRO A 339 -17.37 9.35 -3.34
N ARG A 340 -16.95 10.30 -2.51
CA ARG A 340 -17.73 11.45 -2.05
C ARG A 340 -18.27 12.28 -3.22
N ASP A 341 -17.47 12.45 -4.28
CA ASP A 341 -17.82 13.06 -5.56
C ASP A 341 -18.68 14.34 -5.44
N ARG A 342 -18.25 15.30 -4.60
CA ARG A 342 -18.90 16.63 -4.55
C ARG A 342 -18.04 17.69 -5.26
N GLU A 343 -18.09 18.93 -4.82
CA GLU A 343 -17.44 20.05 -5.47
C GLU A 343 -15.90 19.94 -5.52
N LEU A 344 -15.26 19.08 -4.71
CA LEU A 344 -13.83 18.77 -4.80
C LEU A 344 -13.45 17.59 -5.71
N MET A 345 -14.40 16.91 -6.39
CA MET A 345 -14.15 15.70 -7.20
C MET A 345 -13.02 15.82 -8.23
N ASP A 346 -12.77 17.02 -8.74
CA ASP A 346 -11.76 17.29 -9.75
C ASP A 346 -10.37 17.59 -9.15
N PHE A 347 -10.32 18.00 -7.88
CA PHE A 347 -9.10 18.44 -7.21
C PHE A 347 -7.97 17.39 -7.24
N PRO A 348 -8.20 16.10 -6.93
CA PRO A 348 -7.14 15.11 -6.90
C PRO A 348 -6.51 14.91 -8.30
N ILE A 349 -7.34 14.88 -9.34
CA ILE A 349 -6.88 14.65 -10.72
C ILE A 349 -6.25 15.92 -11.33
N GLN A 350 -6.82 17.09 -11.07
CA GLN A 350 -6.38 18.35 -11.70
C GLN A 350 -5.20 19.00 -10.98
N ARG A 351 -5.08 18.83 -9.65
CA ARG A 351 -4.04 19.47 -8.83
C ARG A 351 -3.00 18.55 -8.25
N ILE A 352 -3.38 17.34 -7.86
CA ILE A 352 -2.49 16.43 -7.14
C ILE A 352 -1.78 15.47 -8.10
N LEU A 353 -2.51 14.82 -9.01
CA LEU A 353 -1.94 13.90 -10.01
C LEU A 353 -0.88 14.60 -10.87
N GLY A 354 0.33 14.08 -10.84
CA GLY A 354 1.47 14.63 -11.56
C GLY A 354 2.69 13.73 -11.47
N PRO A 355 3.87 14.23 -11.87
CA PRO A 355 5.11 13.46 -11.77
C PRO A 355 5.41 13.10 -10.32
N ASP A 356 5.71 11.84 -10.04
CA ASP A 356 5.95 11.29 -8.70
C ASP A 356 4.78 11.57 -7.71
N PHE A 357 3.55 11.66 -8.21
CA PHE A 357 2.35 11.75 -7.37
C PHE A 357 1.19 10.97 -7.99
N GLY A 358 0.95 9.78 -7.47
CA GLY A 358 -0.04 8.84 -7.98
C GLY A 358 -1.48 9.15 -7.57
N TYR A 359 -2.42 8.54 -8.28
CA TYR A 359 -3.86 8.64 -8.03
C TYR A 359 -4.51 7.26 -8.00
N VAL A 360 -5.40 7.04 -7.04
CA VAL A 360 -6.26 5.85 -6.99
C VAL A 360 -7.64 6.26 -6.47
N THR A 361 -8.69 5.59 -6.95
CA THR A 361 -10.07 5.77 -6.47
C THR A 361 -10.80 4.42 -6.41
N ARG A 362 -11.88 4.35 -5.64
CA ARG A 362 -12.85 3.25 -5.67
C ARG A 362 -14.24 3.83 -5.71
N GLN A 363 -14.97 3.45 -6.76
CA GLN A 363 -16.35 3.88 -6.96
C GLN A 363 -17.29 3.21 -5.93
N ALA A 364 -18.38 3.88 -5.59
CA ALA A 364 -19.45 3.36 -4.75
C ALA A 364 -20.76 3.20 -5.55
N PRO A 365 -20.96 2.08 -6.29
CA PRO A 365 -22.11 1.90 -7.17
C PRO A 365 -23.47 1.96 -6.45
N GLU A 366 -23.51 1.59 -5.17
CA GLU A 366 -24.70 1.64 -4.32
C GLU A 366 -24.99 3.05 -3.74
N GLY A 367 -24.14 4.03 -4.09
CA GLY A 367 -24.17 5.40 -3.57
C GLY A 367 -23.20 5.60 -2.41
N ALA A 368 -22.64 6.81 -2.32
CA ALA A 368 -21.81 7.23 -1.19
C ALA A 368 -22.67 7.79 -0.05
N SER A 369 -22.30 7.44 1.17
CA SER A 369 -22.84 7.97 2.41
C SER A 369 -21.86 8.96 3.05
N SER A 370 -22.26 9.61 4.14
CA SER A 370 -21.34 10.44 4.91
C SER A 370 -20.13 9.66 5.44
N LEU A 371 -20.26 8.33 5.66
CA LEU A 371 -19.17 7.48 6.15
C LEU A 371 -18.13 7.13 5.07
N ASP A 372 -18.37 7.54 3.82
CA ASP A 372 -17.43 7.38 2.71
C ASP A 372 -16.45 8.54 2.57
N SER A 373 -16.74 9.67 3.24
CA SER A 373 -15.81 10.78 3.36
C SER A 373 -14.60 10.38 4.20
N PHE A 374 -13.41 10.86 3.83
CA PHE A 374 -12.15 10.40 4.42
C PHE A 374 -11.78 11.04 5.77
N GLY A 375 -12.57 11.98 6.31
CA GLY A 375 -12.60 12.21 7.77
C GLY A 375 -12.99 10.94 8.57
N ASN A 376 -13.66 9.98 7.92
CA ASN A 376 -13.98 8.67 8.48
C ASN A 376 -12.90 7.59 8.21
N LEU A 377 -11.74 7.95 7.67
CA LEU A 377 -10.63 7.05 7.34
C LEU A 377 -9.33 7.55 7.98
N GLU A 378 -8.96 6.95 9.10
CA GLU A 378 -7.77 7.34 9.87
C GLU A 378 -6.76 6.19 9.96
N VAL A 379 -5.56 6.47 10.46
CA VAL A 379 -4.59 5.41 10.77
C VAL A 379 -3.86 5.68 12.09
N SER A 380 -3.76 4.62 12.90
CA SER A 380 -3.01 4.66 14.15
C SER A 380 -1.50 4.69 13.93
N PRO A 381 -0.71 5.17 14.91
CA PRO A 381 0.74 5.00 14.91
C PRO A 381 1.15 3.51 14.96
N PRO A 382 2.43 3.17 14.76
CA PRO A 382 2.94 1.82 14.93
C PRO A 382 2.65 1.26 16.33
N VAL A 383 2.12 0.04 16.41
CA VAL A 383 1.69 -0.58 17.66
C VAL A 383 1.99 -2.07 17.72
N THR A 384 2.07 -2.59 18.93
CA THR A 384 2.00 -4.04 19.20
C THR A 384 0.71 -4.33 19.96
N ALA A 385 -0.10 -5.25 19.43
CA ALA A 385 -1.36 -5.67 20.04
C ALA A 385 -1.44 -7.20 20.04
N GLN A 386 -1.78 -7.78 21.20
CA GLN A 386 -1.98 -9.22 21.37
C GLN A 386 -0.79 -10.08 20.87
N GLY A 387 0.45 -9.58 21.07
CA GLY A 387 1.67 -10.26 20.64
C GLY A 387 2.02 -10.10 19.15
N LYS A 388 1.20 -9.38 18.37
CA LYS A 388 1.47 -9.06 16.96
C LYS A 388 1.90 -7.62 16.79
N GLU A 389 2.97 -7.40 16.02
CA GLU A 389 3.47 -6.09 15.66
C GLU A 389 2.78 -5.56 14.39
N TYR A 390 2.40 -4.30 14.42
CA TYR A 390 1.85 -3.53 13.31
C TYR A 390 2.77 -2.33 13.09
N PRO A 391 3.91 -2.50 12.41
CA PRO A 391 4.97 -1.49 12.32
C PRO A 391 4.59 -0.29 11.43
N LEU A 392 3.50 -0.42 10.66
CA LEU A 392 2.90 0.65 9.85
C LEU A 392 1.60 1.18 10.46
N GLY A 393 1.30 0.79 11.70
CA GLY A 393 0.04 1.09 12.36
C GLY A 393 -1.13 0.28 11.82
N ARG A 394 -2.33 0.69 12.22
CA ARG A 394 -3.60 0.07 11.79
C ARG A 394 -4.60 1.12 11.35
N ILE A 395 -5.21 0.90 10.18
CA ILE A 395 -6.28 1.75 9.64
C ILE A 395 -7.50 1.67 10.57
N LEU A 396 -8.17 2.80 10.78
CA LEU A 396 -9.35 2.98 11.60
C LEU A 396 -10.46 3.55 10.72
N ILE A 397 -11.59 2.84 10.62
CA ILE A 397 -12.74 3.27 9.83
C ILE A 397 -14.00 3.27 10.68
N GLY A 398 -14.82 4.31 10.60
CA GLY A 398 -16.09 4.36 11.33
C GLY A 398 -17.20 3.58 10.62
N SER A 399 -18.05 2.95 11.41
CA SER A 399 -19.13 2.07 10.98
C SER A 399 -20.31 2.14 11.96
N SER A 400 -21.35 1.36 11.67
CA SER A 400 -22.53 1.17 12.51
C SER A 400 -22.43 -0.07 13.40
N PHE A 401 -23.21 -0.10 14.48
CA PHE A 401 -23.30 -1.30 15.33
C PHE A 401 -23.82 -2.51 14.52
N PRO A 402 -23.21 -3.70 14.61
CA PRO A 402 -23.57 -4.84 13.76
C PRO A 402 -25.04 -5.31 13.83
N ARG A 403 -25.71 -5.07 14.97
CA ARG A 403 -27.08 -5.55 15.24
C ARG A 403 -28.16 -4.62 14.69
N PHE A 404 -27.86 -3.36 14.47
CA PHE A 404 -28.79 -2.36 13.99
C PHE A 404 -28.36 -2.01 12.56
N GLY A 405 -29.27 -2.04 11.59
CA GLY A 405 -28.97 -1.42 10.30
C GLY A 405 -28.48 0.01 10.52
N GLY A 406 -27.56 0.49 9.70
CA GLY A 406 -26.94 1.81 9.88
C GLY A 406 -26.01 2.12 8.71
N ARG A 407 -25.44 3.33 8.73
CA ARG A 407 -24.50 3.74 7.68
C ARG A 407 -23.22 2.92 7.78
N ARG A 408 -22.55 2.69 6.66
CA ARG A 408 -21.25 2.03 6.57
C ARG A 408 -20.49 2.60 5.39
N MET A 409 -19.17 2.63 5.49
CA MET A 409 -18.30 2.89 4.35
C MET A 409 -18.58 1.85 3.25
N ALA A 410 -18.56 2.32 2.00
CA ALA A 410 -18.79 1.55 0.81
C ALA A 410 -17.90 0.31 0.79
N LYS A 411 -18.52 -0.81 0.41
CA LYS A 411 -17.86 -2.11 0.44
C LYS A 411 -16.57 -2.09 -0.40
N ALA A 412 -16.58 -1.45 -1.57
CA ALA A 412 -15.42 -1.36 -2.46
C ALA A 412 -14.22 -0.64 -1.81
N VAL A 413 -14.47 0.43 -1.05
CA VAL A 413 -13.41 1.17 -0.31
C VAL A 413 -12.87 0.29 0.82
N LYS A 414 -13.75 -0.31 1.63
CA LYS A 414 -13.35 -1.20 2.73
C LYS A 414 -12.58 -2.44 2.25
N ASP A 415 -13.04 -3.04 1.17
CA ASP A 415 -12.43 -4.19 0.50
C ASP A 415 -11.01 -3.84 0.02
N PHE A 416 -10.86 -2.69 -0.66
CA PHE A 416 -9.57 -2.17 -1.09
C PHE A 416 -8.61 -1.99 0.08
N LEU A 417 -9.02 -1.29 1.15
CA LEU A 417 -8.19 -1.07 2.34
C LEU A 417 -7.77 -2.39 3.00
N SER A 418 -8.67 -3.38 3.04
CA SER A 418 -8.38 -4.71 3.60
C SER A 418 -7.39 -5.50 2.74
N ALA A 419 -7.51 -5.40 1.41
CA ALA A 419 -6.65 -6.10 0.46
C ALA A 419 -5.18 -5.63 0.51
N GLN A 420 -4.92 -4.42 1.02
CA GLN A 420 -3.56 -3.91 1.21
C GLN A 420 -2.77 -4.68 2.27
N GLN A 421 -3.47 -5.38 3.20
CA GLN A 421 -2.95 -6.24 4.27
C GLN A 421 -2.09 -5.57 5.35
N VAL A 422 -1.19 -4.66 4.98
CA VAL A 422 -0.07 -4.20 5.82
C VAL A 422 -0.47 -3.24 6.96
N GLN A 423 -1.69 -2.70 6.91
CA GLN A 423 -2.27 -1.86 7.98
C GLN A 423 -3.59 -2.41 8.53
N ALA A 424 -3.94 -3.66 8.22
CA ALA A 424 -5.03 -4.46 8.81
C ALA A 424 -6.17 -3.66 9.50
N PRO A 425 -7.15 -3.12 8.73
CA PRO A 425 -8.15 -2.18 9.23
C PRO A 425 -8.95 -2.64 10.45
N VAL A 426 -9.42 -1.67 11.25
CA VAL A 426 -10.28 -1.84 12.42
C VAL A 426 -11.53 -0.98 12.25
N GLU A 427 -12.70 -1.57 12.40
CA GLU A 427 -13.96 -0.83 12.42
C GLU A 427 -14.26 -0.28 13.82
N LEU A 428 -14.57 1.01 13.87
CA LEU A 428 -15.03 1.76 15.03
C LEU A 428 -16.52 2.07 14.88
N PHE A 429 -17.15 2.50 15.97
CA PHE A 429 -18.54 2.93 15.97
C PHE A 429 -18.62 4.44 15.88
N SER A 430 -18.93 4.97 14.70
CA SER A 430 -19.09 6.41 14.43
C SER A 430 -20.52 6.80 14.10
N ASP A 431 -21.41 5.83 13.77
CA ASP A 431 -22.78 6.11 13.31
C ASP A 431 -23.69 6.79 14.37
N TRP A 432 -23.21 6.95 15.60
CA TRP A 432 -23.88 7.77 16.63
C TRP A 432 -23.69 9.28 16.41
N LEU A 433 -22.74 9.70 15.59
CA LEU A 433 -22.52 11.09 15.16
C LEU A 433 -23.39 11.42 13.95
N SER A 434 -23.80 12.67 13.84
CA SER A 434 -24.62 13.15 12.74
C SER A 434 -23.85 13.08 11.41
N VAL A 435 -22.59 13.52 11.41
CA VAL A 435 -21.68 13.38 10.26
C VAL A 435 -21.16 11.95 10.18
N GLY A 436 -20.67 11.39 11.29
CA GLY A 436 -20.40 9.96 11.39
C GLY A 436 -18.95 9.60 11.12
N HIS A 437 -18.02 10.49 11.41
CA HIS A 437 -16.59 10.32 11.16
C HIS A 437 -15.84 9.96 12.44
N VAL A 438 -14.67 9.37 12.30
CA VAL A 438 -13.84 8.97 13.44
C VAL A 438 -13.01 10.14 13.98
N ASP A 439 -12.59 11.05 13.11
CA ASP A 439 -11.83 12.26 13.47
C ASP A 439 -12.61 13.23 14.39
N GLU A 440 -13.94 13.11 14.44
CA GLU A 440 -14.83 13.82 15.37
C GLU A 440 -14.63 13.40 16.83
N PHE A 441 -14.10 12.21 17.12
CA PHE A 441 -13.98 11.75 18.52
C PHE A 441 -12.60 11.18 18.89
N LEU A 442 -11.69 11.03 17.93
CA LEU A 442 -10.34 10.56 18.18
C LEU A 442 -9.29 11.30 17.35
N SER A 443 -8.08 11.39 17.91
CA SER A 443 -6.87 11.81 17.18
C SER A 443 -5.63 11.23 17.85
N PHE A 444 -4.49 11.30 17.17
CA PHE A 444 -3.20 10.87 17.72
C PHE A 444 -2.20 12.02 17.69
N VAL A 445 -1.48 12.20 18.80
CA VAL A 445 -0.38 13.17 18.92
C VAL A 445 0.92 12.45 19.29
N PRO A 446 2.08 12.89 18.76
CA PRO A 446 3.35 12.34 19.18
C PRO A 446 3.63 12.68 20.65
N ALA A 447 4.32 11.79 21.35
CA ALA A 447 4.73 12.00 22.73
C ALA A 447 6.16 11.46 22.93
N PRO A 448 6.98 12.09 23.80
CA PRO A 448 8.38 11.71 23.97
C PRO A 448 8.56 10.41 24.75
N ASP A 449 7.51 9.87 25.36
CA ASP A 449 7.54 8.75 26.27
C ASP A 449 6.62 7.60 25.81
N ARG A 450 6.57 6.52 26.62
CA ARG A 450 5.65 5.38 26.42
C ARG A 450 5.83 4.74 25.04
N LYS A 451 4.77 4.72 24.23
CA LYS A 451 4.72 4.18 22.87
C LYS A 451 5.11 5.21 21.81
N GLY A 452 5.57 6.40 22.21
CA GLY A 452 5.90 7.50 21.29
C GLY A 452 4.69 8.37 20.89
N PHE A 453 3.52 8.13 21.48
CA PHE A 453 2.28 8.85 21.16
C PHE A 453 1.27 8.83 22.31
N ARG A 454 0.20 9.61 22.16
CA ARG A 454 -1.06 9.50 22.92
C ARG A 454 -2.25 9.43 21.97
N LEU A 455 -3.23 8.62 22.34
CA LEU A 455 -4.58 8.68 21.77
C LEU A 455 -5.35 9.78 22.50
N LEU A 456 -5.90 10.73 21.77
CA LEU A 456 -6.82 11.72 22.29
C LEU A 456 -8.25 11.22 22.03
N LEU A 457 -9.11 11.28 23.03
CA LEU A 457 -10.54 11.00 22.87
C LEU A 457 -11.36 12.18 23.36
N ALA A 458 -12.40 12.54 22.60
CA ALA A 458 -13.44 13.45 23.08
C ALA A 458 -14.08 12.86 24.36
N SER A 459 -14.37 13.69 25.36
CA SER A 459 -14.88 13.20 26.65
C SER A 459 -15.89 14.16 27.29
N PRO A 460 -17.19 13.87 27.14
CA PRO A 460 -18.24 14.57 27.86
C PRO A 460 -18.09 14.50 29.37
N SER A 461 -17.70 13.33 29.90
CA SER A 461 -17.48 13.16 31.33
C SER A 461 -16.40 14.08 31.87
N ALA A 462 -15.27 14.24 31.16
CA ALA A 462 -14.21 15.17 31.53
C ALA A 462 -14.68 16.64 31.47
N CYS A 463 -15.53 16.99 30.51
CA CYS A 463 -16.10 18.34 30.41
C CYS A 463 -17.06 18.65 31.56
N TYR A 464 -17.98 17.74 31.87
CA TYR A 464 -18.87 17.87 33.02
C TYR A 464 -18.09 17.95 34.35
N GLN A 465 -17.01 17.19 34.47
CA GLN A 465 -16.14 17.28 35.65
C GLN A 465 -15.49 18.66 35.76
N LEU A 466 -14.86 19.17 34.69
CA LEU A 466 -14.26 20.49 34.68
C LEU A 466 -15.28 21.59 35.03
N PHE A 467 -16.47 21.53 34.46
CA PHE A 467 -17.52 22.53 34.73
C PHE A 467 -18.01 22.46 36.18
N LYS A 468 -18.10 21.27 36.80
CA LYS A 468 -18.40 21.14 38.24
C LYS A 468 -17.29 21.76 39.10
N GLU A 469 -16.03 21.45 38.79
CA GLU A 469 -14.87 22.05 39.48
C GLU A 469 -14.94 23.58 39.41
N LYS A 470 -15.22 24.15 38.23
CA LYS A 470 -15.36 25.61 38.07
C LYS A 470 -16.59 26.20 38.76
N GLN A 471 -17.70 25.48 38.84
CA GLN A 471 -18.85 25.90 39.63
C GLN A 471 -18.52 25.95 41.13
N GLU A 472 -17.82 24.93 41.64
CA GLU A 472 -17.39 24.83 43.04
C GLU A 472 -16.36 25.92 43.41
N GLU A 473 -15.53 26.34 42.46
CA GLU A 473 -14.62 27.48 42.57
C GLU A 473 -15.34 28.86 42.55
N GLY A 474 -16.66 28.89 42.31
CA GLY A 474 -17.48 30.11 42.29
C GLY A 474 -17.69 30.73 40.91
N PHE A 475 -17.28 30.05 39.83
CA PHE A 475 -17.41 30.54 38.45
C PHE A 475 -18.65 29.98 37.72
N GLY A 476 -19.68 29.56 38.46
CA GLY A 476 -20.90 28.98 37.88
C GLY A 476 -21.62 29.88 36.86
N GLU A 477 -21.49 31.20 36.98
CA GLU A 477 -22.12 32.18 36.08
C GLU A 477 -21.28 32.52 34.84
N ALA A 478 -20.07 31.95 34.70
CA ALA A 478 -19.27 32.13 33.49
C ALA A 478 -19.99 31.48 32.30
N ALA A 479 -20.14 32.22 31.20
CA ALA A 479 -20.92 31.79 30.05
C ALA A 479 -20.05 31.23 28.91
N MET A 480 -20.60 30.28 28.17
CA MET A 480 -20.06 29.87 26.87
C MET A 480 -20.16 31.03 25.86
N PHE A 481 -19.29 31.02 24.85
CA PHE A 481 -19.38 31.84 23.64
C PHE A 481 -19.19 33.36 23.84
N GLU A 482 -18.61 33.80 24.95
CA GLU A 482 -18.40 35.23 25.24
C GLU A 482 -17.50 35.95 24.22
N GLY A 483 -16.54 35.24 23.62
CA GLY A 483 -15.53 35.78 22.69
C GLY A 483 -15.91 35.76 21.21
N LEU A 484 -17.14 35.39 20.86
CA LEU A 484 -17.62 35.42 19.47
C LEU A 484 -18.06 36.83 19.08
N GLU A 485 -17.77 37.21 17.83
CA GLU A 485 -18.16 38.52 17.27
C GLU A 485 -19.69 38.66 17.20
N GLU A 486 -20.37 37.66 16.64
CA GLU A 486 -21.82 37.55 16.64
C GLU A 486 -22.28 36.59 17.73
N LYS A 487 -22.59 37.14 18.89
CA LYS A 487 -23.01 36.35 20.04
C LYS A 487 -24.23 35.48 19.72
N PRO A 488 -24.16 34.16 19.93
CA PRO A 488 -25.31 33.29 19.74
C PRO A 488 -26.45 33.68 20.68
N LYS A 489 -27.69 33.48 20.23
CA LYS A 489 -28.90 33.77 21.02
C LYS A 489 -28.92 33.02 22.36
N PHE A 490 -28.25 31.88 22.42
CA PHE A 490 -28.13 31.06 23.61
C PHE A 490 -26.67 31.00 24.04
N GLN A 491 -26.36 31.60 25.19
CA GLN A 491 -25.03 31.63 25.82
C GLN A 491 -25.17 31.05 27.23
N PRO A 492 -25.23 29.71 27.35
CA PRO A 492 -25.51 29.11 28.63
C PRO A 492 -24.33 29.27 29.59
N THR A 493 -24.64 29.52 30.86
CA THR A 493 -23.65 29.51 31.94
C THR A 493 -23.26 28.08 32.32
N ILE A 494 -22.13 27.93 33.02
CA ILE A 494 -21.75 26.64 33.63
C ILE A 494 -22.91 26.07 34.46
N THR A 495 -23.55 26.88 35.31
CA THR A 495 -24.68 26.47 36.14
C THR A 495 -25.85 25.98 35.30
N GLU A 496 -26.19 26.66 34.20
CA GLU A 496 -27.28 26.26 33.30
C GLU A 496 -26.97 24.95 32.56
N ILE A 497 -25.72 24.75 32.10
CA ILE A 497 -25.27 23.50 31.47
C ILE A 497 -25.38 22.33 32.45
N LEU A 498 -24.91 22.51 33.68
CA LEU A 498 -24.94 21.48 34.72
C LEU A 498 -26.37 21.16 35.19
N ALA A 499 -27.28 22.14 35.14
CA ALA A 499 -28.69 21.96 35.49
C ALA A 499 -29.52 21.31 34.37
N ASN A 500 -29.06 21.33 33.12
CA ASN A 500 -29.77 20.76 31.97
C ASN A 500 -29.69 19.23 31.94
N LYS A 501 -30.73 18.58 32.49
CA LYS A 501 -30.83 17.11 32.59
C LYS A 501 -30.90 16.40 31.24
N ASP A 502 -31.50 17.01 30.22
CA ASP A 502 -31.62 16.40 28.89
C ASP A 502 -30.27 16.39 28.18
N LEU A 503 -29.53 17.50 28.24
CA LEU A 503 -28.16 17.59 27.73
C LEU A 503 -27.24 16.59 28.44
N GLN A 504 -27.34 16.49 29.77
CA GLN A 504 -26.56 15.53 30.55
C GLN A 504 -26.90 14.09 30.19
N LYS A 505 -28.18 13.75 30.06
CA LYS A 505 -28.62 12.41 29.65
C LYS A 505 -28.09 12.05 28.26
N PHE A 506 -28.14 13.00 27.32
CA PHE A 506 -27.62 12.78 25.97
C PHE A 506 -26.09 12.60 25.98
N ASN A 507 -25.36 13.42 26.72
CA ASN A 507 -23.90 13.31 26.82
C ASN A 507 -23.44 12.05 27.57
N ASN A 508 -24.23 11.52 28.52
CA ASN A 508 -23.97 10.21 29.12
C ASN A 508 -24.10 9.08 28.08
N TYR A 509 -25.06 9.18 27.15
CA TYR A 509 -25.17 8.26 26.01
C TYR A 509 -23.95 8.40 25.08
N VAL A 510 -23.58 9.62 24.71
CA VAL A 510 -22.39 9.88 23.87
C VAL A 510 -21.12 9.33 24.52
N GLN A 511 -20.90 9.58 25.81
CA GLN A 511 -19.77 9.01 26.55
C GLN A 511 -19.76 7.49 26.47
N SER A 512 -20.92 6.83 26.56
CA SER A 512 -21.01 5.36 26.43
C SER A 512 -20.61 4.87 25.03
N CYS A 513 -20.92 5.65 23.97
CA CYS A 513 -20.47 5.36 22.61
C CYS A 513 -18.95 5.49 22.49
N ILE A 514 -18.36 6.53 23.08
CA ILE A 514 -16.92 6.76 23.08
C ILE A 514 -16.20 5.70 23.91
N ASP A 515 -16.73 5.31 25.08
CA ASP A 515 -16.18 4.27 25.93
C ASP A 515 -16.14 2.91 25.22
N TRP A 516 -17.17 2.60 24.43
CA TRP A 516 -17.17 1.41 23.59
C TRP A 516 -16.01 1.43 22.57
N ASN A 517 -15.78 2.57 21.92
CA ASN A 517 -14.66 2.75 21.02
C ASN A 517 -13.31 2.71 21.74
N ARG A 518 -13.20 3.31 22.94
CA ARG A 518 -12.02 3.25 23.81
C ARG A 518 -11.62 1.80 24.05
N ASP A 519 -12.59 0.95 24.36
CA ASP A 519 -12.36 -0.47 24.59
C ASP A 519 -11.94 -1.23 23.33
N VAL A 520 -12.53 -0.91 22.16
CA VAL A 520 -12.09 -1.46 20.88
C VAL A 520 -10.65 -1.04 20.57
N LEU A 521 -10.34 0.25 20.67
CA LEU A 521 -9.02 0.82 20.42
C LEU A 521 -7.97 0.22 21.36
N LYS A 522 -8.26 0.11 22.66
CA LYS A 522 -7.36 -0.55 23.63
C LYS A 522 -7.04 -1.98 23.24
N ARG A 523 -8.05 -2.77 22.85
CA ARG A 523 -7.84 -4.17 22.43
C ARG A 523 -7.11 -4.29 21.09
N ALA A 524 -7.47 -3.46 20.11
CA ALA A 524 -6.99 -3.56 18.74
C ALA A 524 -5.60 -2.96 18.54
N LEU A 525 -5.23 -1.97 19.37
CA LEU A 525 -3.96 -1.22 19.32
C LEU A 525 -3.07 -1.51 20.55
N GLY A 526 -3.52 -2.36 21.47
CA GLY A 526 -2.78 -2.75 22.67
C GLY A 526 -2.50 -1.59 23.62
N LEU A 527 -3.43 -0.64 23.75
CA LEU A 527 -3.24 0.57 24.57
C LEU A 527 -3.59 0.31 26.04
N ALA A 528 -2.87 0.98 26.94
CA ALA A 528 -3.24 1.11 28.34
C ALA A 528 -3.97 2.44 28.57
N GLU A 529 -4.58 2.65 29.75
CA GLU A 529 -5.24 3.94 30.07
C GLU A 529 -4.28 5.14 30.00
N LYS A 530 -3.03 4.95 30.44
CA LYS A 530 -1.94 5.95 30.27
C LYS A 530 -1.55 6.22 28.81
N ASP A 531 -2.05 5.37 27.91
CA ASP A 531 -2.12 5.50 26.45
C ASP A 531 -2.91 6.72 25.96
N ILE A 532 -3.89 7.12 26.77
CA ILE A 532 -5.09 7.86 26.36
C ILE A 532 -5.20 9.14 27.17
N ILE A 533 -5.58 10.24 26.51
CA ILE A 533 -5.91 11.52 27.14
C ILE A 533 -7.34 11.89 26.74
N ASP A 534 -8.14 12.13 27.76
CA ASP A 534 -9.52 12.58 27.62
C ASP A 534 -9.57 14.11 27.42
N ILE A 535 -10.01 14.56 26.25
CA ILE A 535 -10.18 15.96 25.90
C ILE A 535 -11.61 16.39 26.23
N PRO A 536 -11.83 17.41 27.09
CA PRO A 536 -13.17 17.87 27.45
C PRO A 536 -13.98 18.31 26.23
N GLN A 537 -15.06 17.59 25.90
CA GLN A 537 -15.88 17.86 24.72
C GLN A 537 -17.36 17.61 25.03
N LEU A 538 -18.27 18.49 24.61
CA LEU A 538 -19.72 18.28 24.74
C LEU A 538 -20.38 18.14 23.38
N PHE A 539 -21.52 17.45 23.38
CA PHE A 539 -22.34 17.24 22.20
C PHE A 539 -23.80 17.60 22.45
N HIS A 540 -24.52 17.99 21.40
CA HIS A 540 -25.97 18.09 21.38
C HIS A 540 -26.56 17.25 20.26
N GLY A 541 -27.88 17.08 20.30
CA GLY A 541 -28.62 16.30 19.29
C GLY A 541 -29.55 15.31 19.95
N ASN A 542 -29.81 14.22 19.26
CA ASN A 542 -30.63 13.12 19.76
C ASN A 542 -30.21 11.81 19.08
N VAL A 543 -30.65 10.69 19.65
CA VAL A 543 -30.29 9.33 19.17
C VAL A 543 -30.74 9.10 17.71
N THR A 544 -31.79 9.77 17.25
CA THR A 544 -32.33 9.58 15.88
C THR A 544 -31.54 10.33 14.81
N HIS A 545 -31.03 11.52 15.10
CA HIS A 545 -30.35 12.39 14.13
C HIS A 545 -28.83 12.44 14.32
N GLY A 546 -28.32 11.74 15.34
CA GLY A 546 -26.92 11.72 15.72
C GLY A 546 -26.50 12.90 16.60
N ALA A 547 -25.30 12.78 17.16
CA ALA A 547 -24.63 13.83 17.92
C ALA A 547 -23.92 14.84 17.00
N LYS A 548 -23.92 16.11 17.40
CA LYS A 548 -23.10 17.19 16.85
C LYS A 548 -22.34 17.86 17.98
N ALA A 549 -21.16 18.40 17.71
CA ALA A 549 -20.37 19.11 18.70
C ALA A 549 -21.16 20.31 19.27
N PHE A 550 -21.20 20.45 20.59
CA PHE A 550 -21.90 21.55 21.28
C PHE A 550 -21.11 22.86 21.24
N PHE A 551 -19.79 22.73 21.21
CA PHE A 551 -18.80 23.78 20.93
C PHE A 551 -17.72 23.16 20.02
N PRO A 552 -16.87 23.95 19.34
CA PRO A 552 -15.87 23.44 18.40
C PRO A 552 -15.09 22.24 18.92
N ASP A 553 -15.11 21.13 18.16
CA ASP A 553 -14.57 19.85 18.62
C ASP A 553 -13.06 19.83 18.71
N MET A 554 -12.53 19.94 19.93
CA MET A 554 -11.10 20.10 20.13
C MET A 554 -10.26 18.87 19.72
N VAL A 555 -10.84 17.67 19.57
CA VAL A 555 -10.06 16.50 19.11
C VAL A 555 -9.84 16.50 17.60
N ASN A 556 -10.69 17.19 16.84
CA ASN A 556 -10.64 17.36 15.38
C ASN A 556 -9.58 18.43 15.01
N MET A 557 -8.33 18.16 15.39
CA MET A 557 -7.21 19.12 15.35
C MET A 557 -6.18 18.80 14.25
N LEU A 558 -5.51 19.84 13.77
CA LEU A 558 -4.37 19.74 12.85
C LEU A 558 -3.07 19.43 13.62
N VAL A 559 -2.47 18.26 13.36
CA VAL A 559 -1.23 17.80 14.04
C VAL A 559 -0.01 17.94 13.14
N LEU A 560 0.84 18.94 13.41
CA LEU A 560 2.09 19.20 12.69
C LEU A 560 3.31 18.92 13.59
N GLY A 561 3.55 17.63 13.85
CA GLY A 561 4.57 17.20 14.81
C GLY A 561 4.20 17.67 16.21
N LYS A 562 5.01 18.58 16.78
CA LYS A 562 4.72 19.18 18.10
C LYS A 562 3.77 20.37 18.06
N HIS A 563 3.41 20.89 16.89
CA HIS A 563 2.55 22.06 16.75
C HIS A 563 1.12 21.61 16.48
N LEU A 564 0.20 21.96 17.37
CA LEU A 564 -1.21 21.57 17.28
C LEU A 564 -2.06 22.79 16.92
N GLY A 565 -2.86 22.67 15.86
CA GLY A 565 -3.94 23.61 15.51
C GLY A 565 -5.24 23.05 16.03
N ILE A 566 -5.68 23.53 17.19
CA ILE A 566 -6.85 23.01 17.93
C ILE A 566 -8.04 23.94 17.70
N PRO A 567 -9.25 23.43 17.38
CA PRO A 567 -10.44 24.26 17.26
C PRO A 567 -10.65 25.09 18.53
N LYS A 568 -10.91 26.39 18.39
CA LYS A 568 -11.07 27.28 19.54
C LYS A 568 -12.44 27.03 20.17
N PRO A 569 -12.54 26.54 21.42
CA PRO A 569 -13.80 26.04 21.97
C PRO A 569 -14.77 27.15 22.43
N PHE A 570 -14.30 28.39 22.57
CA PHE A 570 -15.07 29.50 23.14
C PHE A 570 -15.77 29.15 24.48
N GLY A 571 -15.07 28.40 25.32
CA GLY A 571 -15.56 28.01 26.64
C GLY A 571 -15.61 29.15 27.67
N PRO A 572 -16.11 28.87 28.88
CA PRO A 572 -16.32 29.88 29.91
C PRO A 572 -15.03 30.56 30.35
N SER A 573 -15.07 31.88 30.50
CA SER A 573 -13.94 32.69 30.94
C SER A 573 -13.77 32.65 32.45
N VAL A 574 -12.66 32.07 32.92
CA VAL A 574 -12.28 31.99 34.33
C VAL A 574 -10.93 32.68 34.48
N GLY A 575 -10.86 33.74 35.31
CA GLY A 575 -9.62 34.51 35.48
C GLY A 575 -9.14 35.22 34.20
N GLY A 576 -10.04 35.47 33.24
CA GLY A 576 -9.73 36.11 31.95
C GLY A 576 -9.25 35.14 30.87
N GLN A 577 -9.26 33.83 31.12
CA GLN A 577 -8.89 32.80 30.15
C GLN A 577 -10.00 31.76 29.97
N CYS A 578 -10.05 31.15 28.79
CA CYS A 578 -10.98 30.05 28.54
C CYS A 578 -10.53 28.80 29.31
N CYS A 579 -11.34 28.34 30.26
CA CYS A 579 -10.98 27.20 31.11
C CYS A 579 -10.83 25.87 30.34
N LEU A 580 -11.49 25.72 29.20
CA LEU A 580 -11.30 24.57 28.29
C LEU A 580 -9.91 24.61 27.64
N GLU A 581 -9.50 25.77 27.12
CA GLU A 581 -8.17 25.93 26.53
C GLU A 581 -7.06 25.66 27.56
N GLU A 582 -7.21 26.22 28.77
CA GLU A 582 -6.27 25.96 29.88
C GLU A 582 -6.19 24.48 30.23
N ARG A 583 -7.34 23.78 30.32
CA ARG A 583 -7.36 22.34 30.60
C ARG A 583 -6.64 21.55 29.51
N VAL A 584 -6.86 21.88 28.24
CA VAL A 584 -6.18 21.20 27.12
C VAL A 584 -4.68 21.46 27.13
N ARG A 585 -4.25 22.72 27.37
CA ARG A 585 -2.82 23.04 27.56
C ARG A 585 -2.20 22.22 28.69
N ALA A 586 -2.86 22.16 29.84
CA ALA A 586 -2.38 21.39 31.00
C ALA A 586 -2.25 19.89 30.72
N LEU A 587 -3.04 19.34 29.79
CA LEU A 587 -2.97 17.93 29.39
C LEU A 587 -1.86 17.67 28.35
N LEU A 588 -1.65 18.60 27.40
CA LEU A 588 -0.82 18.36 26.21
C LEU A 588 0.57 19.02 26.28
N GLU A 589 0.71 20.21 26.85
CA GLU A 589 2.00 20.92 26.93
C GLU A 589 3.06 20.17 27.77
N PRO A 590 2.72 19.41 28.83
CA PRO A 590 3.71 18.56 29.52
C PRO A 590 4.34 17.47 28.63
N LEU A 591 3.72 17.14 27.49
CA LEU A 591 4.29 16.23 26.48
C LEU A 591 5.21 16.95 25.48
N GLY A 592 5.44 18.25 25.64
CA GLY A 592 6.21 19.08 24.72
C GLY A 592 5.44 19.51 23.47
N LEU A 593 4.10 19.44 23.52
CA LEU A 593 3.19 19.88 22.46
C LEU A 593 2.86 21.37 22.61
N ASN A 594 2.74 22.08 21.51
CA ASN A 594 2.42 23.51 21.45
C ASN A 594 0.99 23.69 20.97
N CYS A 595 0.07 24.06 21.86
CA CYS A 595 -1.34 24.26 21.55
C CYS A 595 -1.59 25.65 20.96
N THR A 596 -2.01 25.71 19.70
CA THR A 596 -2.52 26.93 19.05
C THR A 596 -4.01 26.78 18.82
N PHE A 597 -4.83 27.60 19.47
CA PHE A 597 -6.29 27.57 19.27
C PHE A 597 -6.67 28.46 18.10
N ILE A 598 -7.25 27.88 17.05
CA ILE A 598 -7.61 28.58 15.81
C ILE A 598 -9.13 28.75 15.78
N ASN A 599 -9.59 29.96 15.47
CA ASN A 599 -11.02 30.23 15.32
C ASN A 599 -11.51 29.72 13.96
N ASP A 600 -12.39 28.73 14.01
CA ASP A 600 -13.06 28.11 12.88
C ASP A 600 -14.60 28.15 13.04
N PHE A 601 -15.10 28.94 13.99
CA PHE A 601 -16.49 28.85 14.46
C PHE A 601 -17.51 29.07 13.33
N TYR A 602 -17.42 30.19 12.61
CA TYR A 602 -18.40 30.51 11.56
C TYR A 602 -18.12 29.77 10.26
N SER A 603 -16.83 29.61 9.90
CA SER A 603 -16.42 29.03 8.62
C SER A 603 -16.49 27.50 8.59
N TYR A 604 -16.38 26.82 9.74
CA TYR A 604 -16.40 25.35 9.83
C TYR A 604 -17.39 24.82 10.88
N HIS A 605 -17.28 25.21 12.15
CA HIS A 605 -18.07 24.61 13.24
C HIS A 605 -19.58 24.69 13.00
N MET A 606 -20.07 25.87 12.57
CA MET A 606 -21.48 26.08 12.21
C MET A 606 -21.96 25.22 11.04
N HIS A 607 -21.03 24.63 10.27
CA HIS A 607 -21.27 23.67 9.21
C HIS A 607 -21.03 22.21 9.63
N SER A 608 -20.92 21.93 10.93
CA SER A 608 -20.73 20.59 11.53
C SER A 608 -19.37 19.93 11.19
N GLY A 609 -18.29 20.69 11.15
CA GLY A 609 -16.91 20.17 11.08
C GLY A 609 -15.92 21.18 11.65
N GLU A 610 -14.66 20.79 11.83
CA GLU A 610 -13.64 21.65 12.46
C GLU A 610 -12.34 21.70 11.63
N ILE A 611 -11.24 22.21 12.22
CA ILE A 611 -9.93 22.35 11.56
C ILE A 611 -9.49 21.08 10.82
N HIS A 612 -9.54 19.89 11.43
CA HIS A 612 -9.06 18.67 10.78
C HIS A 612 -9.93 18.32 9.57
N CYS A 613 -11.26 18.43 9.64
CA CYS A 613 -12.11 18.26 8.46
C CYS A 613 -11.81 19.29 7.34
N GLY A 614 -11.38 20.49 7.71
CA GLY A 614 -11.08 21.59 6.80
C GLY A 614 -9.65 21.61 6.23
N THR A 615 -8.77 20.73 6.70
CA THR A 615 -7.36 20.68 6.29
C THR A 615 -6.95 19.24 5.99
N ASN A 616 -5.86 19.04 5.26
CA ASN A 616 -5.30 17.69 5.07
C ASN A 616 -3.77 17.77 5.05
N VAL A 617 -3.06 16.72 5.46
CA VAL A 617 -1.62 16.75 5.63
C VAL A 617 -0.96 15.57 4.93
N ARG A 618 -0.10 15.87 3.96
CA ARG A 618 0.83 14.88 3.41
C ARG A 618 2.02 14.73 4.34
N ARG A 619 2.34 13.50 4.71
CA ARG A 619 3.40 13.19 5.68
C ARG A 619 4.49 12.32 5.07
N LYS A 620 5.63 12.27 5.76
CA LYS A 620 6.76 11.44 5.36
C LYS A 620 6.38 9.94 5.48
N PRO A 621 6.63 9.13 4.43
CA PRO A 621 6.48 7.68 4.50
C PRO A 621 7.25 7.04 5.67
N PHE A 622 6.79 5.89 6.14
CA PHE A 622 7.50 5.14 7.17
C PHE A 622 8.90 4.74 6.71
N ALA A 623 9.86 4.76 7.65
CA ALA A 623 11.20 4.22 7.40
C ALA A 623 11.17 2.69 7.29
N PHE A 624 10.28 2.04 8.05
CA PHE A 624 10.04 0.60 7.98
C PHE A 624 9.51 0.21 6.60
N LYS A 625 10.08 -0.84 6.01
CA LYS A 625 9.70 -1.32 4.68
C LYS A 625 8.56 -2.30 4.77
N TRP A 626 7.48 -2.06 4.03
CA TRP A 626 6.23 -2.84 4.16
C TRP A 626 6.40 -4.33 3.85
N TRP A 627 7.35 -4.70 2.98
CA TRP A 627 7.64 -6.09 2.67
C TRP A 627 8.33 -6.85 3.83
N HIS A 628 8.81 -6.14 4.87
CA HIS A 628 9.30 -6.76 6.11
C HIS A 628 8.19 -7.02 7.14
N VAL A 629 6.95 -6.61 6.87
CA VAL A 629 5.80 -7.03 7.69
C VAL A 629 5.60 -8.53 7.54
N VAL A 630 5.04 -9.17 8.57
CA VAL A 630 4.43 -10.52 8.49
C VAL A 630 2.93 -10.33 8.75
N PRO A 631 2.11 -10.14 7.69
CA PRO A 631 0.75 -9.60 7.81
C PRO A 631 -0.28 -10.44 8.54
#